data_AF-A0A191Y0P3-F1
#
_entry.id   AF-A0A191Y0P3-F1
#
_cell.length_a   1.000
_cell.length_b   1.000
_cell.length_c   1.000
_cell.angle_alpha   90.00
_cell.angle_beta   90.00
_cell.angle_gamma   90.00
#
_symmetry.space_group_name_H-M   'P 1'
#
loop_
_entity.id
_entity.type
_entity.pdbx_description
1 polymer ?
#
loop_
_entity_poly.entity_id
_entity_poly.type
_entity_poly.pdbx_seq_one_letter_code
_entity_poly.pdbx_strand_id
1 'polypeptide(L)' 'SVGLVDEVEFVHYDSNTRRAEPRQDWMSRVTEDDPQYWKRNTENFMGIQQVFKGNIEIAK' A
#
# COMPACT_ATOMS: atom_id res chain seq x y z
N SER A 1 -1.08 0.50 -5.46
CA SER A 1 -1.93 1.62 -5.02
C SER A 1 -1.06 2.81 -4.70
N VAL A 2 -1.59 4.02 -4.87
CA VAL A 2 -0.90 5.28 -4.52
C VAL A 2 -1.82 6.05 -3.58
N GLY A 3 -1.27 6.63 -2.51
CA GLY A 3 -1.99 7.53 -1.60
C GLY A 3 -1.42 8.94 -1.67
N LEU A 4 -2.32 9.92 -1.83
CA LEU A 4 -1.98 11.34 -1.90
C LEU A 4 -2.58 12.09 -0.69
N VAL A 5 -1.84 13.07 -0.18
CA VAL A 5 -2.34 14.10 0.75
C VAL A 5 -1.84 15.45 0.25
N ASP A 6 -2.75 16.40 0.05
CA ASP A 6 -2.42 17.70 -0.57
C ASP A 6 -1.60 17.57 -1.86
N GLU A 7 -2.03 16.65 -2.74
CA GLU A 7 -1.36 16.32 -4.03
C GLU A 7 0.03 15.67 -3.90
N VAL A 8 0.52 15.45 -2.68
CA VAL A 8 1.82 14.81 -2.41
C VAL A 8 1.62 13.32 -2.14
N GLU A 9 2.38 12.48 -2.85
CA GLU A 9 2.42 11.05 -2.59
C GLU A 9 3.06 10.77 -1.24
N PHE A 10 2.30 10.14 -0.34
CA PHE A 10 2.77 9.75 0.99
C PHE A 10 2.96 8.24 1.16
N VAL A 11 2.30 7.43 0.32
CA VAL A 11 2.43 5.97 0.33
C VAL A 11 2.32 5.39 -1.07
N HIS A 12 3.16 4.39 -1.34
CA HIS A 12 3.13 3.61 -2.56
C HIS A 12 3.05 2.12 -2.25
N TYR A 13 2.20 1.38 -2.94
CA TYR A 13 2.25 -0.08 -2.97
C TYR A 13 2.76 -0.55 -4.33
N ASP A 14 3.96 -1.14 -4.34
CA ASP A 14 4.59 -1.75 -5.50
C ASP A 14 4.17 -3.22 -5.59
N SER A 15 3.45 -3.57 -6.66
CA SER A 15 2.94 -4.93 -6.91
C SER A 15 4.02 -5.94 -7.28
N ASN A 16 5.17 -5.50 -7.77
CA ASN A 16 6.29 -6.35 -8.14
C ASN A 16 7.03 -6.84 -6.91
N THR A 17 7.39 -5.90 -6.02
CA THR A 17 8.07 -6.21 -4.76
C THR A 17 7.09 -6.62 -3.65
N ARG A 18 5.79 -6.35 -3.84
CA ARG A 18 4.69 -6.60 -2.90
C ARG A 18 4.90 -5.88 -1.57
N ARG A 19 5.29 -4.60 -1.62
CA ARG A 19 5.56 -3.80 -0.43
C ARG A 19 4.80 -2.48 -0.47
N ALA A 20 4.25 -2.09 0.68
CA ALA A 20 3.80 -0.74 0.93
C ALA A 20 4.94 0.08 1.54
N GLU A 21 5.30 1.20 0.92
CA GLU A 21 6.45 2.00 1.29
C GLU A 21 6.04 3.47 1.50
N PRO A 22 6.57 4.12 2.55
CA PRO A 22 6.40 5.57 2.73
C PRO A 22 7.11 6.33 1.62
N ARG A 23 6.50 7.42 1.17
CA ARG A 23 7.11 8.36 0.22
C ARG A 23 7.49 9.70 0.84
N GLN A 24 7.11 9.92 2.09
CA GLN A 24 7.47 11.09 2.88
C GLN A 24 8.05 10.66 4.24
N ASP A 25 9.04 11.41 4.73
CA ASP A 25 9.76 11.09 5.97
C ASP A 25 8.82 10.99 7.19
N TRP A 26 7.85 11.90 7.29
CA TRP A 26 6.88 11.89 8.37
C TRP A 26 6.03 10.62 8.38
N MET A 27 5.80 9.99 7.23
CA MET A 27 5.03 8.76 7.14
C MET A 27 5.84 7.56 7.65
N SER A 28 7.17 7.58 7.53
CA SER A 28 8.03 6.52 8.09
C SER A 28 7.91 6.42 9.61
N ARG A 29 7.65 7.55 10.29
CA ARG A 29 7.59 7.66 11.76
C ARG A 29 6.35 7.03 12.38
N VAL A 30 5.35 6.66 11.59
CA VAL A 30 4.15 5.94 12.08
C VAL A 30 4.51 4.65 12.84
N THR A 31 5.67 4.07 12.56
CA THR A 31 6.16 2.87 13.27
C THR A 31 6.57 3.12 14.71
N GLU A 32 6.81 4.38 15.09
CA GLU A 32 7.06 4.77 16.49
C GLU A 32 5.81 4.46 17.34
N ASP A 33 4.61 4.74 16.82
CA ASP A 33 3.33 4.51 17.51
C ASP A 33 2.69 3.15 17.18
N ASP A 34 2.81 2.70 15.92
CA ASP A 34 2.31 1.39 15.45
C ASP A 34 3.39 0.65 14.64
N PRO A 35 4.23 -0.17 15.31
CA PRO A 35 5.27 -0.96 14.67
C PRO A 35 4.76 -1.92 13.58
N GLN A 36 3.46 -2.25 13.56
CA GLN A 36 2.87 -3.18 12.60
C GLN A 36 2.20 -2.48 11.41
N TYR A 37 2.16 -1.14 11.39
CA TYR A 37 1.44 -0.37 10.39
C TYR A 37 1.77 -0.79 8.95
N TRP A 38 3.06 -0.86 8.60
CA TRP A 38 3.48 -1.20 7.23
C TRP A 38 3.20 -2.65 6.86
N LYS A 39 3.35 -3.57 7.81
CA LYS A 39 3.02 -4.98 7.60
C LYS A 39 1.54 -5.13 7.29
N ARG A 40 0.68 -4.57 8.14
CA ARG A 40 -0.78 -4.60 7.98
C ARG A 40 -1.23 -4.00 6.65
N ASN A 41 -0.72 -2.82 6.29
CA ASN A 41 -1.08 -2.18 5.03
C ASN A 41 -0.56 -2.96 3.81
N THR A 42 0.63 -3.54 3.88
CA THR A 42 1.15 -4.41 2.83
C THR A 42 0.25 -5.63 2.60
N GLU A 43 -0.15 -6.31 3.68
CA GLU A 43 -1.06 -7.46 3.61
C GLU A 43 -2.43 -7.08 3.02
N ASN A 44 -2.99 -5.95 3.43
CA ASN A 44 -4.23 -5.41 2.86
C ASN A 44 -4.12 -5.15 1.36
N PHE A 45 -3.05 -4.48 0.91
CA PHE A 45 -2.84 -4.23 -0.52
C PHE A 45 -2.58 -5.50 -1.32
N MET A 46 -1.90 -6.49 -0.74
CA MET A 46 -1.76 -7.82 -1.36
C MET A 46 -3.12 -8.50 -1.56
N GLY A 47 -4.01 -8.44 -0.56
CA GLY A 47 -5.38 -8.95 -0.67
C GLY A 47 -6.16 -8.26 -1.78
N ILE A 48 -6.13 -6.93 -1.80
CA ILE A 48 -6.76 -6.11 -2.85
C ILE A 48 -6.23 -6.47 -4.24
N GLN A 49 -4.91 -6.66 -4.39
CA GLN A 49 -4.30 -7.08 -5.65
C GLN A 49 -4.87 -8.42 -6.16
N GLN A 50 -5.08 -9.41 -5.28
CA GLN A 50 -5.66 -10.70 -5.70
C GLN A 50 -7.12 -10.55 -6.14
N VAL A 51 -7.91 -9.74 -5.42
CA VAL A 51 -9.30 -9.45 -5.78
C VAL A 51 -9.38 -8.79 -7.16
N PHE A 52 -8.56 -7.77 -7.43
CA PHE A 52 -8.55 -7.11 -8.74
C PHE A 52 -8.12 -8.05 -9.87
N LYS A 53 -7.15 -8.93 -9.63
CA LYS A 53 -6.79 -9.97 -10.62
C LYS A 53 -7.99 -10.87 -10.95
N GLY A 54 -8.69 -11.37 -9.93
CA GLY A 54 -9.89 -12.18 -10.13
C GLY A 54 -10.99 -11.44 -10.89
N ASN A 55 -11.26 -10.19 -10.52
CA ASN A 55 -12.28 -9.37 -11.18
C ASN A 55 -11.93 -9.10 -12.66
N ILE A 56 -10.66 -8.87 -12.98
CA ILE A 56 -10.20 -8.71 -14.37
C ILE A 56 -10.44 -10.01 -15.16
N GLU A 57 -10.11 -11.17 -14.61
CA GLU A 57 -10.38 -12.45 -15.30
C GLU A 57 -11.87 -12.71 -15.51
N ILE A 58 -12.73 -12.30 -14.56
CA ILE A 58 -14.20 -12.42 -14.71
C ILE A 58 -14.76 -11.47 -15.77
N ALA A 59 -14.16 -10.28 -15.92
CA ALA A 59 -14.66 -9.24 -16.80
C ALA A 59 -14.16 -9.35 -18.26
N LYS A 60 -13.17 -10.21 -18.53
CA LYS A 60 -12.66 -10.50 -19.89
C LYS A 60 -13.66 -11.34 -20.69
#